data_AF-A0A3S3P381-F1
#
_entry.id   AF-A0A3S3P381-F1
#
_cell.length_a   1.000
_cell.length_b   1.000
_cell.length_c   1.000
_cell.angle_alpha   90.00
_cell.angle_beta   90.00
_cell.angle_gamma   90.00
#
_symmetry.space_group_name_H-M   'P 1'
#
loop_
_entity.id
_entity.type
_entity.pdbx_description
1 polymer ?
#
loop_
_entity_poly.entity_id
_entity_poly.type
_entity_poly.pdbx_seq_one_letter_code
_entity_poly.pdbx_strand_id
1 'polypeptide(L)'
;MKFVLCVLFSTLSLACPDGWKQFQQKCYYESTTLATFEQNFELCKSLNSTMVSINSQEESAFLKNSIVTEAKGLFWLGALNLIPNINSFFWLNGNHFNYTDWNEGEPNNLNAECLAIDLGYYKSKIAWHDAGCNFQRQQICQKHLTEDDFVAHSFPNFLIEKLNLIDESKIYTLQKQFNEIKLNLREITSVNEVTSTRLASLESSKFELMNDVSHMNQRFDTETRKISNNSKTIQLLESKMENQLQNISESESELKNETIFLLTEQSNVMEEINERIMNELQATNSSLYNMQINLTKLFVKFDKFSKEIEKYKSVSVQNLNQIEQKAHKENDKGTDLTFISIVLFSIAIVLLIINAILLCQSRKFMIRRTQENLIELK
;
A
#
# COMPACT_ATOMS: atom_id res chain seq x y z
N MET A 1 13.63 5.61 -105.75
CA MET A 1 14.84 6.19 -105.12
C MET A 1 14.84 7.67 -105.45
N LYS A 2 14.51 8.52 -104.49
CA LYS A 2 15.49 9.28 -103.69
C LYS A 2 16.32 10.25 -104.54
N PHE A 3 16.54 11.52 -104.22
CA PHE A 3 16.32 12.33 -103.00
C PHE A 3 16.72 13.77 -103.43
N VAL A 4 15.97 14.78 -102.98
CA VAL A 4 16.49 16.00 -102.32
C VAL A 4 17.59 16.82 -103.05
N LEU A 5 17.26 18.05 -103.48
CA LEU A 5 17.70 19.29 -102.80
C LEU A 5 17.12 20.51 -103.54
N CYS A 6 15.89 20.85 -103.14
CA CYS A 6 15.49 22.24 -102.99
C CYS A 6 16.24 22.76 -101.75
N VAL A 7 17.27 23.58 -101.92
CA VAL A 7 17.64 24.62 -100.95
C VAL A 7 18.28 25.75 -101.76
N LEU A 8 17.43 26.64 -102.28
CA LEU A 8 17.80 28.04 -102.38
C LEU A 8 18.10 28.47 -100.94
N PHE A 9 19.37 28.73 -100.64
CA PHE A 9 19.78 29.43 -99.42
C PHE A 9 19.14 30.83 -99.46
N SER A 10 17.90 30.96 -99.00
CA SER A 10 17.51 32.15 -98.25
C SER A 10 18.39 32.10 -97.00
N THR A 11 19.40 32.95 -96.97
CA THR A 11 20.21 33.17 -95.77
C THR A 11 19.24 33.57 -94.66
N LEU A 12 18.98 32.65 -93.73
CA LEU A 12 18.32 32.95 -92.47
C LEU A 12 19.16 34.08 -91.83
N SER A 13 18.63 35.30 -91.84
CA SER A 13 19.30 36.44 -91.23
C SER A 13 19.35 36.19 -89.73
N LEU A 14 20.49 35.71 -89.22
CA LEU A 14 20.76 35.58 -87.78
C LEU A 14 20.98 36.96 -87.10
N ALA A 15 20.77 38.05 -87.83
CA ALA A 15 20.92 39.41 -87.37
C ALA A 15 19.56 40.12 -87.36
N CYS A 16 19.40 41.02 -86.39
CA CYS A 16 18.23 41.88 -86.33
C CYS A 16 18.15 42.85 -87.52
N PRO A 17 16.94 43.25 -87.95
CA PRO A 17 16.79 44.26 -89.01
C PRO A 17 17.45 45.59 -88.63
N ASP A 18 17.78 46.41 -89.64
CA ASP A 18 18.31 47.74 -89.41
C ASP A 18 17.40 48.56 -88.46
N GLY A 19 18.02 49.23 -87.48
CA GLY A 19 17.31 49.98 -86.44
C GLY A 19 16.81 49.13 -85.25
N TRP A 20 16.96 47.81 -85.27
CA TRP A 20 16.65 46.93 -84.14
C TRP A 20 17.92 46.55 -83.39
N LYS A 21 17.87 46.56 -82.06
CA LYS A 21 18.96 46.14 -81.19
C LYS A 21 18.81 44.66 -80.85
N GLN A 22 19.88 43.88 -81.04
CA GLN A 22 19.89 42.44 -80.78
C GLN A 22 20.31 42.14 -79.34
N PHE A 23 19.58 41.25 -78.68
CA PHE A 23 20.02 40.59 -77.45
C PHE A 23 19.56 39.15 -77.45
N GLN A 24 20.53 38.24 -77.33
CA GLN A 24 20.31 36.80 -77.45
C GLN A 24 19.55 36.46 -78.75
N GLN A 25 18.44 35.72 -78.66
CA GLN A 25 17.63 35.30 -79.79
C GLN A 25 16.46 36.27 -80.10
N LYS A 26 16.53 37.50 -79.59
CA LYS A 26 15.49 38.52 -79.73
C LYS A 26 16.04 39.82 -80.31
N CYS A 27 15.19 40.50 -81.07
CA CYS A 27 15.38 41.82 -81.61
C CYS A 27 14.42 42.78 -80.95
N TYR A 28 14.89 43.98 -80.63
CA TYR A 28 14.11 45.00 -79.96
C TYR A 28 14.14 46.31 -80.72
N TYR A 29 12.98 46.95 -80.86
CA TYR A 29 12.81 48.24 -81.50
C TYR A 29 12.19 49.23 -80.53
N GLU A 30 12.79 50.39 -80.43
CA GLU A 30 12.31 51.48 -79.60
C GLU A 30 11.49 52.46 -80.45
N SER A 31 10.25 52.69 -80.06
CA SER A 31 9.44 53.79 -80.57
C SER A 31 9.29 54.86 -79.50
N THR A 32 9.81 56.05 -79.82
CA THR A 32 9.70 57.22 -78.94
C THR A 32 8.36 57.94 -79.07
N THR A 33 7.44 57.45 -79.91
CA THR A 33 6.10 58.01 -80.09
C THR A 33 5.26 57.73 -78.84
N LEU A 34 4.64 58.77 -78.28
CA LEU A 34 3.74 58.66 -77.15
C LEU A 34 2.35 58.21 -77.62
N ALA A 35 1.89 57.04 -77.14
CA ALA A 35 0.58 56.50 -77.49
C ALA A 35 -0.02 55.67 -76.33
N THR A 36 -1.32 55.37 -76.40
CA THR A 36 -1.99 54.50 -75.41
C THR A 36 -1.46 53.07 -75.50
N PHE A 37 -1.77 52.25 -74.49
CA PHE A 37 -1.35 50.85 -74.49
C PHE A 37 -1.85 50.09 -75.73
N GLU A 38 -3.13 50.25 -76.07
CA GLU A 38 -3.75 49.62 -77.24
C GLU A 38 -3.14 50.10 -78.56
N GLN A 39 -2.89 51.41 -78.70
CA GLN A 39 -2.25 51.97 -79.88
C GLN A 39 -0.82 51.44 -80.08
N ASN A 40 -0.07 51.31 -78.99
CA ASN A 40 1.29 50.74 -79.01
C ASN A 40 1.31 49.23 -79.25
N PHE A 41 0.28 48.51 -78.80
CA PHE A 41 0.05 47.12 -79.18
C PHE A 41 -0.10 46.98 -80.70
N GLU A 42 -0.97 47.79 -81.31
CA GLU A 42 -1.17 47.80 -82.77
C GLU A 42 0.08 48.26 -83.54
N LEU A 43 0.88 49.18 -82.98
CA LEU A 43 2.18 49.56 -83.54
C LEU A 43 3.13 48.36 -83.62
N CYS A 44 3.38 47.67 -82.51
CA CYS A 44 4.28 46.51 -82.53
C CYS A 44 3.77 45.42 -83.46
N LYS A 45 2.45 45.20 -83.47
CA LYS A 45 1.80 44.27 -84.39
C LYS A 45 2.06 44.64 -85.85
N SER A 46 1.96 45.92 -86.23
CA SER A 46 2.24 46.39 -87.59
C SER A 46 3.70 46.18 -88.03
N LEU A 47 4.62 46.02 -87.07
CA LEU A 47 6.03 45.71 -87.30
C LEU A 47 6.33 44.19 -87.30
N ASN A 48 5.29 43.35 -87.35
CA ASN A 48 5.36 41.89 -87.18
C ASN A 48 6.11 41.51 -85.89
N SER A 49 5.73 42.16 -84.78
CA SER A 49 6.40 42.04 -83.48
C SER A 49 5.41 42.13 -82.33
N THR A 50 5.82 41.76 -81.11
CA THR A 50 4.99 41.95 -79.90
C THR A 50 5.46 43.17 -79.13
N MET A 51 4.61 43.69 -78.23
CA MET A 51 5.12 44.50 -77.12
C MET A 51 6.15 43.70 -76.32
N VAL A 52 7.11 44.38 -75.71
CA VAL A 52 8.20 43.74 -74.98
C VAL A 52 7.69 42.93 -73.77
N SER A 53 8.25 41.74 -73.58
CA SER A 53 8.12 40.94 -72.36
C SER A 53 9.49 40.84 -71.72
N ILE A 54 9.60 40.90 -70.39
CA ILE A 54 10.88 40.79 -69.70
C ILE A 54 10.83 39.55 -68.81
N ASN A 55 11.70 38.58 -69.10
CA ASN A 55 11.64 37.24 -68.52
C ASN A 55 12.89 36.87 -67.72
N SER A 56 13.88 37.77 -67.67
CA SER A 56 15.14 37.56 -66.93
C SER A 56 15.76 38.89 -66.50
N GLN A 57 16.67 38.80 -65.53
CA GLN A 57 17.41 39.96 -65.04
C GLN A 57 18.36 40.49 -66.12
N GLU A 58 18.95 39.62 -66.92
CA GLU A 58 19.87 39.97 -68.01
C GLU A 58 19.13 40.71 -69.14
N GLU A 59 17.91 40.27 -69.49
CA GLU A 59 17.04 40.96 -70.45
C GLU A 59 16.65 42.36 -69.91
N SER A 60 16.28 42.45 -68.63
CA SER A 60 16.00 43.73 -67.97
C SER A 60 17.22 44.67 -68.04
N ALA A 61 18.41 44.18 -67.71
CA ALA A 61 19.65 44.96 -67.76
C ALA A 61 20.01 45.42 -69.18
N PHE A 62 19.84 44.56 -70.18
CA PHE A 62 20.05 44.92 -71.58
C PHE A 62 19.13 46.06 -72.04
N LEU A 63 17.82 45.95 -71.76
CA LEU A 63 16.86 46.99 -72.13
C LEU A 63 17.23 48.34 -71.49
N LYS A 64 17.54 48.34 -70.18
CA LYS A 64 17.92 49.55 -69.42
C LYS A 64 19.21 50.20 -69.93
N ASN A 65 20.20 49.41 -70.34
CA ASN A 65 21.54 49.92 -70.67
C ASN A 65 21.80 50.14 -72.15
N SER A 66 21.14 49.41 -73.05
CA SER A 66 21.47 49.41 -74.48
C SER A 66 20.40 50.05 -75.34
N ILE A 67 19.12 49.90 -74.95
CA ILE A 67 18.01 50.48 -75.71
C ILE A 67 17.78 51.92 -75.27
N VAL A 68 17.70 52.12 -73.95
CA VAL A 68 17.10 53.29 -73.30
C VAL A 68 18.07 54.44 -73.03
N THR A 69 19.39 54.23 -73.14
CA THR A 69 20.41 55.24 -72.79
C THR A 69 20.27 56.56 -73.55
N GLU A 70 19.55 56.57 -74.67
CA GLU A 70 19.31 57.77 -75.50
C GLU A 70 17.99 58.48 -75.16
N ALA A 71 17.01 57.80 -74.55
CA ALA A 71 15.67 58.33 -74.25
C ALA A 71 15.21 57.95 -72.84
N LYS A 72 15.40 58.86 -71.87
CA LYS A 72 14.80 58.73 -70.54
C LYS A 72 13.28 58.88 -70.66
N GLY A 73 12.49 57.96 -70.11
CA GLY A 73 11.04 57.99 -70.31
C GLY A 73 10.26 56.89 -69.60
N LEU A 74 8.95 56.89 -69.86
CA LEU A 74 8.01 55.88 -69.40
C LEU A 74 7.64 55.00 -70.60
N PHE A 75 7.72 53.69 -70.42
CA PHE A 75 7.48 52.73 -71.50
C PHE A 75 6.42 51.70 -71.09
N TRP A 76 5.59 51.32 -72.05
CA TRP A 76 4.67 50.20 -71.86
C TRP A 76 5.40 48.86 -71.99
N LEU A 77 5.03 47.91 -71.12
CA LEU A 77 5.40 46.51 -71.20
C LEU A 77 4.17 45.72 -71.65
N GLY A 78 4.36 44.61 -72.36
CA GLY A 78 3.27 43.83 -72.94
C GLY A 78 2.51 42.96 -71.94
N ALA A 79 2.12 43.46 -70.75
CA ALA A 79 1.35 42.69 -69.77
C ALA A 79 0.09 43.42 -69.27
N LEU A 80 -0.94 42.61 -68.95
CA LEU A 80 -2.23 43.05 -68.40
C LEU A 80 -2.57 42.30 -67.11
N ASN A 81 -3.21 42.98 -66.16
CA ASN A 81 -3.83 42.37 -64.98
C ASN A 81 -5.24 41.88 -65.31
N LEU A 82 -5.50 40.58 -65.16
CA LEU A 82 -6.77 39.96 -65.59
C LEU A 82 -7.88 39.98 -64.53
N ILE A 83 -7.49 39.98 -63.25
CA ILE A 83 -8.39 39.99 -62.10
C ILE A 83 -8.05 41.22 -61.26
N PRO A 84 -8.95 42.23 -61.20
CA PRO A 84 -8.77 43.40 -60.36
C PRO A 84 -8.46 42.98 -58.91
N ASN A 85 -7.49 43.65 -58.28
CA ASN A 85 -7.09 43.47 -56.88
C ASN A 85 -6.40 42.14 -56.48
N ILE A 86 -6.06 41.25 -57.42
CA ILE A 86 -5.37 39.96 -57.13
C ILE A 86 -3.97 39.87 -57.77
N ASN A 87 -3.40 40.99 -58.26
CA ASN A 87 -2.04 41.05 -58.84
C ASN A 87 -1.77 39.97 -59.91
N SER A 88 -2.75 39.71 -60.77
CA SER A 88 -2.75 38.61 -61.72
C SER A 88 -2.29 39.05 -63.12
N PHE A 89 -1.03 39.46 -63.25
CA PHE A 89 -0.46 39.92 -64.53
C PHE A 89 -0.09 38.77 -65.47
N PHE A 90 -0.31 38.96 -66.77
CA PHE A 90 0.05 38.01 -67.82
C PHE A 90 0.66 38.72 -69.02
N TRP A 91 1.70 38.13 -69.63
CA TRP A 91 2.30 38.64 -70.86
C TRP A 91 1.40 38.36 -72.08
N LEU A 92 1.20 39.36 -72.92
CA LEU A 92 0.40 39.29 -74.16
C LEU A 92 1.00 38.36 -75.22
N ASN A 93 2.30 38.08 -75.15
CA ASN A 93 2.96 37.13 -76.04
C ASN A 93 2.87 35.67 -75.57
N GLY A 94 2.15 35.41 -74.46
CA GLY A 94 1.96 34.06 -73.92
C GLY A 94 3.09 33.55 -73.01
N ASN A 95 4.14 34.34 -72.79
CA ASN A 95 5.21 33.96 -71.87
C ASN A 95 4.71 33.85 -70.42
N HIS A 96 5.36 32.99 -69.64
CA HIS A 96 5.09 32.89 -68.20
C HIS A 96 5.48 34.18 -67.46
N PHE A 97 4.59 34.70 -66.62
CA PHE A 97 4.82 35.89 -65.80
C PHE A 97 5.58 35.53 -64.50
N ASN A 98 6.82 35.08 -64.64
CA ASN A 98 7.62 34.57 -63.50
C ASN A 98 8.71 35.53 -63.01
N TYR A 99 9.28 36.34 -63.91
CA TYR A 99 10.24 37.38 -63.56
C TYR A 99 9.48 38.68 -63.30
N THR A 100 9.84 39.39 -62.24
CA THR A 100 9.29 40.71 -61.92
C THR A 100 10.37 41.66 -61.44
N ASP A 101 10.22 42.94 -61.74
CA ASP A 101 11.16 44.00 -61.35
C ASP A 101 10.38 45.23 -60.88
N TRP A 102 9.42 45.00 -59.98
CA TRP A 102 8.52 46.02 -59.43
C TRP A 102 9.28 47.14 -58.71
N ASN A 103 8.75 48.36 -58.82
CA ASN A 103 9.16 49.47 -57.99
C ASN A 103 8.63 49.26 -56.56
N GLU A 104 9.23 49.97 -55.60
CA GLU A 104 8.78 49.90 -54.21
C GLU A 104 7.32 50.36 -54.09
N GLY A 105 6.46 49.52 -53.52
CA GLY A 105 5.03 49.79 -53.37
C GLY A 105 4.16 49.37 -54.55
N GLU A 106 4.74 48.79 -55.61
CA GLU A 106 4.01 48.33 -56.80
C GLU A 106 3.88 46.80 -56.87
N PRO A 107 2.84 46.27 -57.53
CA PRO A 107 1.70 47.00 -58.12
C PRO A 107 0.72 47.49 -57.03
N ASN A 108 0.20 48.70 -57.18
CA ASN A 108 -0.68 49.34 -56.20
C ASN A 108 -2.18 49.18 -56.49
N ASN A 109 -2.55 48.65 -57.67
CA ASN A 109 -3.92 48.39 -58.13
C ASN A 109 -4.86 49.63 -58.11
N LEU A 110 -4.34 50.85 -58.22
CA LEU A 110 -5.15 52.08 -58.23
C LEU A 110 -5.79 52.33 -59.61
N ASN A 111 -6.71 51.45 -60.04
CA ASN A 111 -7.33 51.44 -61.38
C ASN A 111 -6.30 51.33 -62.51
N ALA A 112 -5.32 50.45 -62.32
CA ALA A 112 -4.17 50.28 -63.19
C ALA A 112 -4.09 48.82 -63.65
N GLU A 113 -4.44 48.59 -64.92
CA GLU A 113 -4.56 47.26 -65.51
C GLU A 113 -3.38 46.92 -66.45
N CYS A 114 -2.63 47.94 -66.87
CA CYS A 114 -1.52 47.81 -67.81
C CYS A 114 -0.17 47.94 -67.12
N LEU A 115 0.80 47.14 -67.54
CA LEU A 115 2.15 47.17 -66.98
C LEU A 115 3.05 48.18 -67.72
N ALA A 116 3.76 49.01 -66.96
CA ALA A 116 4.75 49.95 -67.47
C ALA A 116 6.09 49.82 -66.75
N ILE A 117 7.14 50.41 -67.33
CA ILE A 117 8.45 50.58 -66.72
C ILE A 117 8.84 52.06 -66.72
N ASP A 118 9.36 52.53 -65.58
CA ASP A 118 10.02 53.82 -65.49
C ASP A 118 11.51 53.65 -65.77
N LEU A 119 11.98 54.34 -66.79
CA LEU A 119 13.35 54.32 -67.26
C LEU A 119 14.07 55.65 -66.99
N GLY A 120 13.85 56.20 -65.79
CA GLY A 120 14.51 57.41 -65.28
C GLY A 120 13.77 58.70 -65.58
N TYR A 121 12.45 58.62 -65.82
CA TYR A 121 11.56 59.77 -65.93
C TYR A 121 11.28 60.36 -64.55
N TYR A 122 10.81 59.54 -63.61
CA TYR A 122 10.82 59.93 -62.20
C TYR A 122 12.20 59.56 -61.67
N LYS A 123 12.84 60.40 -60.84
CA LYS A 123 14.19 60.17 -60.30
C LYS A 123 14.29 58.94 -59.36
N SER A 124 13.31 58.03 -59.42
CA SER A 124 13.21 56.74 -58.76
C SER A 124 14.08 55.66 -59.43
N LYS A 125 14.14 54.50 -58.79
CA LYS A 125 14.75 53.29 -59.35
C LYS A 125 14.07 52.94 -60.67
N ILE A 126 14.89 52.52 -61.63
CA ILE A 126 14.44 52.02 -62.93
C ILE A 126 13.72 50.68 -62.72
N ALA A 127 12.39 50.68 -62.67
CA ALA A 127 11.57 49.56 -62.22
C ALA A 127 10.12 49.61 -62.77
N TRP A 128 9.39 48.51 -62.62
CA TRP A 128 8.02 48.33 -63.14
C TRP A 128 6.98 48.94 -62.22
N HIS A 129 5.88 49.38 -62.81
CA HIS A 129 4.70 49.81 -62.07
C HIS A 129 3.45 49.56 -62.90
N ASP A 130 2.31 49.39 -62.26
CA ASP A 130 1.02 49.35 -62.95
C ASP A 130 0.55 50.77 -63.30
N ALA A 131 -0.16 50.90 -64.41
CA ALA A 131 -0.74 52.17 -64.85
C ALA A 131 -2.05 51.99 -65.61
N GLY A 132 -2.87 53.04 -65.61
CA GLY A 132 -4.07 53.08 -66.44
C GLY A 132 -3.72 53.02 -67.93
N CYS A 133 -4.34 52.09 -68.66
CA CYS A 133 -4.01 51.79 -70.07
C CYS A 133 -4.18 52.97 -71.04
N ASN A 134 -4.94 54.00 -70.65
CA ASN A 134 -5.20 55.21 -71.43
C ASN A 134 -4.08 56.25 -71.37
N PHE A 135 -3.07 56.07 -70.50
CA PHE A 135 -1.92 56.98 -70.46
C PHE A 135 -1.08 56.88 -71.75
N GLN A 136 -0.48 58.00 -72.14
CA GLN A 136 0.42 58.01 -73.30
C GLN A 136 1.86 57.73 -72.86
N ARG A 137 2.45 56.66 -73.39
CA ARG A 137 3.83 56.23 -73.09
C ARG A 137 4.52 55.73 -74.35
N GLN A 138 5.84 55.66 -74.28
CA GLN A 138 6.67 55.10 -75.35
C GLN A 138 6.57 53.56 -75.37
N GLN A 139 7.09 52.91 -76.40
CA GLN A 139 6.98 51.46 -76.57
C GLN A 139 8.29 50.83 -77.01
N ILE A 140 8.59 49.66 -76.43
CA ILE A 140 9.62 48.76 -76.95
C ILE A 140 8.92 47.55 -77.57
N CYS A 141 9.13 47.32 -78.86
CA CYS A 141 8.66 46.14 -79.55
C CYS A 141 9.74 45.06 -79.54
N GLN A 142 9.36 43.78 -79.55
CA GLN A 142 10.28 42.64 -79.60
C GLN A 142 9.85 41.61 -80.65
N LYS A 143 10.81 40.92 -81.26
CA LYS A 143 10.56 39.73 -82.09
C LYS A 143 11.72 38.75 -82.01
N HIS A 144 11.48 37.47 -82.35
CA HIS A 144 12.50 36.44 -82.37
C HIS A 144 13.28 36.43 -83.70
N LEU A 145 14.54 35.98 -83.66
CA LEU A 145 15.40 35.87 -84.85
C LEU A 145 15.02 34.71 -85.78
N THR A 146 14.35 33.69 -85.26
CA THR A 146 13.85 32.57 -86.06
C THR A 146 12.47 32.94 -86.59
N GLU A 147 12.32 32.98 -87.92
CA GLU A 147 11.05 33.15 -88.62
C GLU A 147 10.07 32.02 -88.25
N ASP A 148 9.26 32.26 -87.23
CA ASP A 148 7.89 31.77 -87.17
C ASP A 148 7.01 33.01 -87.24
N ASP A 149 6.14 33.10 -88.25
CA ASP A 149 5.24 34.22 -88.47
C ASP A 149 4.52 34.57 -87.15
N PHE A 150 4.84 35.73 -86.58
CA PHE A 150 4.13 36.23 -85.42
C PHE A 150 2.68 36.55 -85.83
N VAL A 151 1.73 35.68 -85.48
CA VAL A 151 0.31 35.93 -85.65
C VAL A 151 -0.25 36.60 -84.40
N ALA A 152 -0.20 37.93 -84.33
CA ALA A 152 -1.01 38.66 -83.35
C ALA A 152 -2.50 38.43 -83.65
N HIS A 153 -3.13 37.56 -82.88
CA HIS A 153 -4.59 37.57 -82.79
C HIS A 153 -5.00 38.96 -82.26
N SER A 154 -6.15 39.48 -82.71
CA SER A 154 -6.74 40.75 -82.24
C SER A 154 -6.68 40.87 -80.71
N PHE A 155 -6.66 42.11 -80.18
CA PHE A 155 -6.62 42.41 -78.74
C PHE A 155 -7.46 41.39 -77.92
N PRO A 156 -6.93 40.78 -76.84
CA PRO A 156 -7.34 39.42 -76.48
C PRO A 156 -8.79 39.30 -75.96
N ASN A 157 -9.70 38.76 -76.78
CA ASN A 157 -11.02 38.24 -76.35
C ASN A 157 -10.91 36.94 -75.51
N PHE A 158 -9.73 36.31 -75.46
CA PHE A 158 -9.44 35.06 -74.75
C PHE A 158 -9.76 35.09 -73.24
N LEU A 159 -9.79 36.28 -72.65
CA LEU A 159 -10.18 36.51 -71.25
C LEU A 159 -11.63 36.13 -70.96
N ILE A 160 -12.53 36.40 -71.89
CA ILE A 160 -13.97 36.12 -71.76
C ILE A 160 -14.22 34.61 -71.84
N GLU A 161 -13.45 33.90 -72.66
CA GLU A 161 -13.61 32.46 -72.88
C GLU A 161 -13.17 31.63 -71.66
N LYS A 162 -12.14 32.09 -70.91
CA LYS A 162 -11.73 31.44 -69.66
C LYS A 162 -12.70 31.65 -68.49
N LEU A 163 -13.39 32.79 -68.43
CA LEU A 163 -14.43 33.04 -67.43
C LEU A 163 -15.69 32.20 -67.68
N ASN A 164 -16.03 31.94 -68.94
CA ASN A 164 -17.15 31.09 -69.35
C ASN A 164 -16.92 29.57 -69.11
N LEU A 165 -15.71 29.14 -68.73
CA LEU A 165 -15.39 27.75 -68.37
C LEU A 165 -15.70 27.39 -66.91
N ILE A 166 -16.11 28.36 -66.08
CA ILE A 166 -16.57 28.10 -64.71
C ILE A 166 -18.04 27.65 -64.78
N ASP A 167 -18.23 26.34 -64.94
CA ASP A 167 -19.53 25.66 -64.98
C ASP A 167 -20.37 25.93 -63.71
N GLU A 168 -21.52 26.61 -63.86
CA GLU A 168 -22.45 26.92 -62.77
C GLU A 168 -22.88 25.68 -61.96
N SER A 169 -22.91 24.50 -62.60
CA SER A 169 -23.26 23.24 -61.93
C SER A 169 -22.20 22.83 -60.90
N LYS A 170 -20.92 23.13 -61.13
CA LYS A 170 -19.83 22.90 -60.17
C LYS A 170 -19.92 23.86 -58.99
N ILE A 171 -20.28 25.12 -59.24
CA ILE A 171 -20.51 26.11 -58.18
C ILE A 171 -21.65 25.64 -57.27
N TYR A 172 -22.78 25.21 -57.85
CA TYR A 172 -23.92 24.68 -57.09
C TYR A 172 -23.54 23.44 -56.27
N THR A 173 -22.77 22.52 -56.85
CA THR A 173 -22.29 21.31 -56.16
C THR A 173 -21.39 21.66 -54.97
N LEU A 174 -20.46 22.60 -55.15
CA LEU A 174 -19.57 23.07 -54.08
C LEU A 174 -20.35 23.77 -52.95
N GLN A 175 -21.36 24.56 -53.29
CA GLN A 175 -22.23 25.20 -52.30
C GLN A 175 -23.00 24.17 -51.46
N LYS A 176 -23.52 23.11 -52.10
CA LYS A 176 -24.21 22.03 -51.38
C LYS A 176 -23.27 21.30 -50.42
N GLN A 177 -22.08 20.93 -50.88
CA GLN A 177 -21.06 20.30 -50.03
C GLN A 177 -20.67 21.19 -48.85
N PHE A 178 -20.50 22.50 -49.08
CA PHE A 178 -20.20 23.46 -48.02
C PHE A 178 -21.30 23.53 -46.95
N ASN A 179 -22.57 23.49 -47.36
CA ASN A 179 -23.71 23.50 -46.44
C ASN A 179 -23.81 22.21 -45.62
N GLU A 180 -23.54 21.04 -46.22
CA GLU A 180 -23.48 19.75 -45.49
C GLU A 180 -22.35 19.75 -44.45
N ILE A 181 -21.15 20.22 -44.82
CA ILE A 181 -20.03 20.37 -43.89
C ILE A 181 -20.41 21.27 -42.71
N LYS A 182 -21.09 22.39 -42.97
CA LYS A 182 -21.52 23.33 -41.93
C LYS A 182 -22.52 22.72 -40.94
N LEU A 183 -23.42 21.85 -41.40
CA LEU A 183 -24.36 21.13 -40.54
C LEU A 183 -23.63 20.13 -39.65
N ASN A 184 -22.75 19.31 -40.23
CA ASN A 184 -21.95 18.33 -39.47
C ASN A 184 -21.09 19.02 -38.40
N LEU A 185 -20.53 20.20 -38.70
CA LEU A 185 -19.74 20.97 -37.74
C LEU A 185 -20.56 21.40 -36.51
N ARG A 186 -21.86 21.71 -36.68
CA ARG A 186 -22.76 22.05 -35.56
C ARG A 186 -23.03 20.86 -34.66
N GLU A 187 -23.25 19.68 -35.24
CA GLU A 187 -23.44 18.44 -34.47
C GLU A 187 -22.19 18.05 -33.68
N ILE A 188 -21.00 18.17 -34.28
CA ILE A 188 -19.74 17.95 -33.58
C ILE A 188 -19.58 18.92 -32.40
N THR A 189 -19.95 20.19 -32.60
CA THR A 189 -19.86 21.22 -31.55
C THR A 189 -20.78 20.89 -30.37
N SER A 190 -22.03 20.48 -30.63
CA SER A 190 -22.96 20.13 -29.56
C SER A 190 -22.52 18.87 -28.79
N VAL A 191 -22.00 17.86 -29.48
CA VAL A 191 -21.43 16.66 -28.84
C VAL A 191 -20.25 17.05 -27.96
N ASN A 192 -19.37 17.95 -28.43
CA ASN A 192 -18.20 18.43 -27.68
C ASN A 192 -18.59 19.19 -26.41
N GLU A 193 -19.65 20.01 -26.43
CA GLU A 193 -20.17 20.71 -25.25
C GLU A 193 -20.70 19.73 -24.19
N VAL A 194 -21.48 18.72 -24.63
CA VAL A 194 -22.00 17.68 -23.74
C VAL A 194 -20.88 16.85 -23.11
N THR A 195 -19.87 16.46 -23.91
CA THR A 195 -18.72 15.71 -23.39
C THR A 195 -17.88 16.54 -22.42
N SER A 196 -17.67 17.82 -22.70
CA SER A 196 -16.94 18.73 -21.80
C SER A 196 -17.65 18.89 -20.45
N THR A 197 -18.98 19.03 -20.46
CA THR A 197 -19.78 19.12 -19.24
C THR A 197 -19.69 17.83 -18.42
N ARG A 198 -19.73 16.68 -19.09
CA ARG A 198 -19.65 15.36 -18.43
C ARG A 198 -18.25 15.10 -17.86
N LEU A 199 -17.20 15.55 -18.54
CA LEU A 199 -15.83 15.49 -18.05
C LEU A 199 -15.66 16.32 -16.77
N ALA A 200 -16.16 17.57 -16.75
CA ALA A 200 -16.12 18.42 -15.55
C ALA A 200 -16.86 17.78 -14.36
N SER A 201 -18.01 17.14 -14.59
CA SER A 201 -18.73 16.40 -13.55
C SER A 201 -17.91 15.22 -13.01
N LEU A 202 -17.23 14.46 -13.87
CA LEU A 202 -16.37 13.35 -13.46
C LEU A 202 -15.15 13.83 -12.66
N GLU A 203 -14.57 14.97 -13.03
CA GLU A 203 -13.46 15.58 -12.27
C GLU A 203 -13.90 16.01 -10.87
N SER A 204 -15.10 16.57 -10.73
CA SER A 204 -15.68 16.90 -9.41
C SER A 204 -15.87 15.65 -8.55
N SER A 205 -16.49 14.59 -9.11
CA SER A 205 -16.68 13.32 -8.38
C SER A 205 -15.36 12.66 -8.00
N LYS A 206 -14.33 12.75 -8.87
CA LYS A 206 -12.97 12.28 -8.55
C LYS A 206 -12.39 13.03 -7.35
N PHE A 207 -12.56 14.35 -7.29
CA PHE A 207 -12.06 15.16 -6.17
C PHE A 207 -12.74 14.79 -4.85
N GLU A 208 -14.06 14.60 -4.85
CA GLU A 208 -14.81 14.12 -3.68
C GLU A 208 -14.30 12.76 -3.20
N LEU A 209 -14.14 11.79 -4.11
CA LEU A 209 -13.60 10.48 -3.78
C LEU A 209 -12.17 10.55 -3.19
N MET A 210 -11.32 11.43 -3.70
CA MET A 210 -9.97 11.61 -3.15
C MET A 210 -10.00 12.17 -1.71
N ASN A 211 -10.93 13.08 -1.42
CA ASN A 211 -11.10 13.60 -0.05
C ASN A 211 -11.63 12.52 0.90
N ASP A 212 -12.58 11.70 0.46
CA ASP A 212 -13.11 10.59 1.25
C ASP A 212 -12.01 9.56 1.57
N VAL A 213 -11.18 9.21 0.58
CA VAL A 213 -10.02 8.33 0.77
C VAL A 213 -9.03 8.93 1.77
N SER A 214 -8.75 10.23 1.69
CA SER A 214 -7.89 10.92 2.65
C SER A 214 -8.44 10.84 4.07
N HIS A 215 -9.73 11.10 4.26
CA HIS A 215 -10.39 10.99 5.56
C HIS A 215 -10.37 9.55 6.11
N MET A 216 -10.59 8.55 5.26
CA MET A 216 -10.49 7.15 5.66
C MET A 216 -9.07 6.79 6.10
N ASN A 217 -8.04 7.23 5.38
CA ASN A 217 -6.64 7.00 5.75
C ASN A 217 -6.31 7.63 7.12
N GLN A 218 -6.74 8.86 7.37
CA GLN A 218 -6.54 9.51 8.66
C GLN A 218 -7.22 8.74 9.82
N ARG A 219 -8.43 8.21 9.57
CA ARG A 219 -9.14 7.38 10.55
C ARG A 219 -8.40 6.07 10.79
N PHE A 220 -7.92 5.41 9.73
CA PHE A 220 -7.14 4.18 9.81
C PHE A 220 -5.85 4.37 10.62
N ASP A 221 -5.11 5.45 10.40
CA ASP A 221 -3.91 5.80 11.17
C ASP A 221 -4.22 5.99 12.66
N THR A 222 -5.36 6.65 12.95
CA THR A 222 -5.80 6.89 14.33
C THR A 222 -6.11 5.58 15.05
N GLU A 223 -6.84 4.66 14.40
CA GLU A 223 -7.14 3.35 14.97
C GLU A 223 -5.88 2.49 15.12
N THR A 224 -4.95 2.56 14.16
CA THR A 224 -3.66 1.86 14.24
C THR A 224 -2.85 2.30 15.46
N ARG A 225 -2.82 3.61 15.77
CA ARG A 225 -2.16 4.12 16.99
C ARG A 225 -2.84 3.63 18.26
N LYS A 226 -4.19 3.58 18.30
CA LYS A 226 -4.93 3.02 19.44
C LYS A 226 -4.59 1.55 19.66
N ILE A 227 -4.58 0.74 18.60
CA ILE A 227 -4.20 -0.67 18.66
C ILE A 227 -2.77 -0.84 19.18
N SER A 228 -1.83 -0.03 18.68
CA SER A 228 -0.44 -0.04 19.17
C SER A 228 -0.34 0.28 20.66
N ASN A 229 -1.08 1.28 21.14
CA ASN A 229 -1.11 1.63 22.57
C ASN A 229 -1.75 0.51 23.41
N ASN A 230 -2.84 -0.10 22.94
CA ASN A 230 -3.46 -1.22 23.62
C ASN A 230 -2.51 -2.42 23.70
N SER A 231 -1.77 -2.71 22.64
CA SER A 231 -0.75 -3.77 22.62
C SER A 231 0.34 -3.55 23.68
N LYS A 232 0.84 -2.31 23.84
CA LYS A 232 1.80 -1.96 24.91
C LYS A 232 1.21 -2.16 26.31
N THR A 233 -0.05 -1.78 26.50
CA THR A 233 -0.75 -1.99 27.78
C THR A 233 -0.90 -3.47 28.10
N ILE A 234 -1.23 -4.30 27.12
CA ILE A 234 -1.32 -5.76 27.28
C ILE A 234 0.03 -6.34 27.70
N GLN A 235 1.12 -5.99 27.01
CA GLN A 235 2.47 -6.44 27.37
C GLN A 235 2.86 -6.06 28.81
N LEU A 236 2.49 -4.85 29.25
CA LEU A 236 2.72 -4.43 30.63
C LEU A 236 1.90 -5.25 31.63
N LEU A 237 0.66 -5.58 31.30
CA LEU A 237 -0.21 -6.41 32.14
C LEU A 237 0.30 -7.85 32.23
N GLU A 238 0.76 -8.42 31.11
CA GLU A 238 1.39 -9.76 31.06
C GLU A 238 2.60 -9.82 31.99
N SER A 239 3.53 -8.87 31.88
CA SER A 239 4.71 -8.80 32.75
C SER A 239 4.35 -8.66 34.24
N LYS A 240 3.31 -7.88 34.57
CA LYS A 240 2.82 -7.78 35.97
C LYS A 240 2.24 -9.10 36.47
N MET A 241 1.47 -9.79 35.63
CA MET A 241 0.86 -11.07 35.98
C MET A 241 1.92 -12.16 36.17
N GLU A 242 2.94 -12.20 35.32
CA GLU A 242 4.08 -13.13 35.47
C GLU A 242 4.82 -12.91 36.80
N ASN A 243 5.07 -11.65 37.17
CA ASN A 243 5.69 -11.32 38.46
C ASN A 243 4.79 -11.76 39.64
N GLN A 244 3.48 -11.52 39.57
CA GLN A 244 2.56 -11.99 40.60
C GLN A 244 2.53 -13.52 40.72
N LEU A 245 2.54 -14.25 39.60
CA LEU A 245 2.60 -15.71 39.59
C LEU A 245 3.89 -16.22 40.24
N GLN A 246 5.03 -15.57 39.96
CA GLN A 246 6.30 -15.90 40.57
C GLN A 246 6.25 -15.73 42.10
N ASN A 247 5.74 -14.60 42.60
CA ASN A 247 5.61 -14.34 44.03
C ASN A 247 4.68 -15.34 44.74
N ILE A 248 3.58 -15.74 44.08
CA ILE A 248 2.67 -16.78 44.61
C ILE A 248 3.39 -18.13 44.70
N SER A 249 4.13 -18.51 43.66
CA SER A 249 4.89 -19.76 43.65
C SER A 249 5.96 -19.80 44.75
N GLU A 250 6.63 -18.68 45.01
CA GLU A 250 7.60 -18.54 46.10
C GLU A 250 6.92 -18.67 47.46
N SER A 251 5.80 -17.99 47.67
CA SER A 251 5.01 -18.08 48.91
C SER A 251 4.49 -19.49 49.17
N GLU A 252 4.05 -20.21 48.12
CA GLU A 252 3.61 -21.61 48.23
C GLU A 252 4.76 -22.52 48.65
N SER A 253 5.96 -22.32 48.10
CA SER A 253 7.17 -23.06 48.46
C SER A 253 7.56 -22.83 49.93
N GLU A 254 7.50 -21.57 50.39
CA GLU A 254 7.75 -21.22 51.80
C GLU A 254 6.77 -21.90 52.74
N LEU A 255 5.46 -21.80 52.45
CA LEU A 255 4.42 -22.43 53.27
C LEU A 255 4.58 -23.96 53.33
N LYS A 256 4.95 -24.58 52.19
CA LYS A 256 5.22 -26.02 52.13
C LYS A 256 6.40 -26.41 53.00
N ASN A 257 7.48 -25.63 52.97
CA ASN A 257 8.67 -25.87 53.80
C ASN A 257 8.35 -25.70 55.29
N GLU A 258 7.59 -24.67 55.66
CA GLU A 258 7.15 -24.44 57.03
C GLU A 258 6.25 -25.58 57.53
N THR A 259 5.33 -26.07 56.70
CA THR A 259 4.47 -27.21 57.02
C THR A 259 5.29 -28.48 57.24
N ILE A 260 6.26 -28.76 56.37
CA ILE A 260 7.17 -29.92 56.51
C ILE A 260 7.97 -29.81 57.81
N PHE A 261 8.48 -28.61 58.14
CA PHE A 261 9.22 -28.37 59.37
C PHE A 261 8.37 -28.69 60.61
N LEU A 262 7.15 -28.13 60.69
CA LEU A 262 6.23 -28.36 61.82
C LEU A 262 5.83 -29.83 61.96
N LEU A 263 5.55 -30.52 60.85
CA LEU A 263 5.23 -31.95 60.88
C LEU A 263 6.41 -32.80 61.34
N THR A 264 7.64 -32.42 60.96
CA THR A 264 8.86 -33.10 61.40
C THR A 264 9.08 -32.89 62.90
N GLU A 265 8.89 -31.67 63.40
CA GLU A 265 8.99 -31.36 64.83
C GLU A 265 7.94 -32.13 65.64
N GLN A 266 6.68 -32.18 65.18
CA GLN A 266 5.63 -32.98 65.80
C GLN A 266 5.96 -34.48 65.81
N SER A 267 6.51 -35.01 64.71
CA SER A 267 6.92 -36.42 64.63
C SER A 267 8.00 -36.74 65.66
N ASN A 268 9.01 -35.88 65.80
CA ASN A 268 10.10 -36.07 66.77
C ASN A 268 9.58 -36.05 68.21
N VAL A 269 8.70 -35.09 68.55
CA VAL A 269 8.07 -35.03 69.88
C VAL A 269 7.24 -36.28 70.16
N MET A 270 6.51 -36.79 69.15
CA MET A 270 5.72 -38.01 69.29
C MET A 270 6.60 -39.24 69.51
N GLU A 271 7.75 -39.32 68.85
CA GLU A 271 8.73 -40.38 69.05
C GLU A 271 9.33 -40.35 70.47
N GLU A 272 9.71 -39.17 70.97
CA GLU A 272 10.19 -39.01 72.36
C GLU A 272 9.12 -39.40 73.40
N ILE A 273 7.87 -38.99 73.19
CA ILE A 273 6.76 -39.37 74.08
C ILE A 273 6.56 -40.89 74.06
N ASN A 274 6.56 -41.50 72.88
CA ASN A 274 6.45 -42.95 72.75
C ASN A 274 7.60 -43.67 73.48
N GLU A 275 8.83 -43.20 73.33
CA GLU A 275 9.98 -43.79 74.03
C GLU A 275 9.84 -43.69 75.56
N ARG A 276 9.40 -42.54 76.08
CA ARG A 276 9.13 -42.35 77.52
C ARG A 276 8.04 -43.29 78.03
N ILE A 277 6.91 -43.39 77.32
CA ILE A 277 5.81 -44.28 77.67
C ILE A 277 6.29 -45.74 77.68
N MET A 278 7.04 -46.16 76.66
CA MET A 278 7.56 -47.52 76.58
C MET A 278 8.53 -47.84 77.73
N ASN A 279 9.40 -46.89 78.10
CA ASN A 279 10.31 -47.04 79.23
C ASN A 279 9.58 -47.13 80.57
N GLU A 280 8.56 -46.29 80.81
CA GLU A 280 7.74 -46.35 82.02
C GLU A 280 6.93 -47.65 82.12
N LEU A 281 6.38 -48.11 80.99
CA LEU A 281 5.65 -49.37 80.91
C LEU A 281 6.57 -50.56 81.23
N GLN A 282 7.79 -50.57 80.68
CA GLN A 282 8.79 -51.60 80.95
C GLN A 282 9.21 -51.60 82.44
N ALA A 283 9.41 -50.43 83.04
CA ALA A 283 9.74 -50.29 84.46
C ALA A 283 8.58 -50.80 85.34
N THR A 284 7.35 -50.44 85.02
CA THR A 284 6.13 -50.86 85.72
C THR A 284 5.96 -52.39 85.65
N ASN A 285 6.10 -52.97 84.45
CA ASN A 285 5.99 -54.41 84.26
C ASN A 285 7.07 -55.18 85.06
N SER A 286 8.30 -54.65 85.09
CA SER A 286 9.39 -55.22 85.90
C SER A 286 9.09 -55.18 87.40
N SER A 287 8.54 -54.08 87.91
CA SER A 287 8.09 -53.96 89.30
C SER A 287 6.97 -54.95 89.64
N LEU A 288 5.98 -55.07 88.74
CA LEU A 288 4.84 -55.96 88.89
C LEU A 288 5.27 -57.44 88.91
N TYR A 289 6.25 -57.81 88.07
CA TYR A 289 6.88 -59.12 88.08
C TYR A 289 7.57 -59.43 89.43
N ASN A 290 8.34 -58.47 89.97
CA ASN A 290 8.97 -58.64 91.29
C ASN A 290 7.94 -58.77 92.43
N MET A 291 6.85 -58.01 92.37
CA MET A 291 5.75 -58.12 93.33
C MET A 291 5.09 -59.50 93.27
N GLN A 292 4.87 -60.03 92.07
CA GLN A 292 4.34 -61.39 91.86
C GLN A 292 5.23 -62.46 92.49
N ILE A 293 6.55 -62.34 92.33
CA ILE A 293 7.52 -63.25 92.97
C ILE A 293 7.42 -63.17 94.50
N ASN A 294 7.37 -61.96 95.07
CA ASN A 294 7.32 -61.76 96.52
C ASN A 294 6.01 -62.28 97.12
N LEU A 295 4.86 -62.03 96.48
CA LEU A 295 3.57 -62.56 96.90
C LEU A 295 3.56 -64.09 96.85
N THR A 296 4.12 -64.69 95.80
CA THR A 296 4.26 -66.15 95.69
C THR A 296 5.09 -66.71 96.85
N LYS A 297 6.25 -66.10 97.17
CA LYS A 297 7.07 -66.49 98.33
C LYS A 297 6.31 -66.36 99.66
N LEU A 298 5.56 -65.28 99.84
CA LEU A 298 4.77 -65.04 101.04
C LEU A 298 3.64 -66.07 101.19
N PHE A 299 2.94 -66.38 100.09
CA PHE A 299 1.90 -67.40 100.06
C PHE A 299 2.45 -68.77 100.46
N VAL A 300 3.61 -69.16 99.93
CA VAL A 300 4.29 -70.42 100.31
C VAL A 300 4.64 -70.45 101.80
N LYS A 301 5.16 -69.34 102.36
CA LYS A 301 5.44 -69.24 103.82
C LYS A 301 4.18 -69.38 104.66
N PHE A 302 3.10 -68.68 104.29
CA PHE A 302 1.81 -68.77 104.99
C PHE A 302 1.19 -70.15 104.88
N ASP A 303 1.29 -70.82 103.73
CA ASP A 303 0.81 -72.19 103.57
C ASP A 303 1.55 -73.16 104.50
N LYS A 304 2.88 -73.02 104.61
CA LYS A 304 3.69 -73.79 105.56
C LYS A 304 3.29 -73.51 107.02
N PHE A 305 3.13 -72.24 107.39
CA PHE A 305 2.71 -71.86 108.74
C PHE A 305 1.30 -72.38 109.08
N SER A 306 0.36 -72.27 108.14
CA SER A 306 -1.00 -72.80 108.29
C SER A 306 -1.00 -74.32 108.51
N LYS A 307 -0.15 -75.07 107.80
CA LYS A 307 0.03 -76.51 108.01
C LYS A 307 0.58 -76.84 109.40
N GLU A 308 1.54 -76.06 109.90
CA GLU A 308 2.05 -76.21 111.26
C GLU A 308 0.97 -75.93 112.31
N ILE A 309 0.16 -74.87 112.17
CA ILE A 309 -0.94 -74.60 113.10
C ILE A 309 -1.99 -75.73 113.09
N GLU A 310 -2.37 -76.24 111.92
CA GLU A 310 -3.31 -77.38 111.84
C GLU A 310 -2.74 -78.64 112.53
N LYS A 311 -1.43 -78.85 112.45
CA LYS A 311 -0.76 -79.90 113.23
C LYS A 311 -0.90 -79.65 114.73
N TYR A 312 -0.62 -78.44 115.22
CA TYR A 312 -0.83 -78.08 116.64
C TYR A 312 -2.29 -78.24 117.09
N LYS A 313 -3.25 -77.89 116.24
CA LYS A 313 -4.67 -78.12 116.48
C LYS A 313 -4.98 -79.60 116.64
N SER A 314 -4.50 -80.44 115.73
CA SER A 314 -4.73 -81.90 115.80
C SER A 314 -4.20 -82.48 117.11
N VAL A 315 -3.00 -82.08 117.54
CA VAL A 315 -2.39 -82.49 118.81
C VAL A 315 -3.18 -81.97 120.01
N SER A 316 -3.58 -80.70 119.98
CA SER A 316 -4.33 -80.07 121.09
C SER A 316 -5.72 -80.69 121.27
N VAL A 317 -6.42 -81.01 120.17
CA VAL A 317 -7.71 -81.70 120.18
C VAL A 317 -7.54 -83.13 120.71
N GLN A 318 -6.50 -83.86 120.29
CA GLN A 318 -6.19 -85.18 120.84
C GLN A 318 -5.95 -85.12 122.35
N ASN A 319 -5.16 -84.15 122.82
CA ASN A 319 -4.89 -83.96 124.24
C ASN A 319 -6.18 -83.61 125.03
N LEU A 320 -7.04 -82.75 124.48
CA LEU A 320 -8.34 -82.43 125.08
C LEU A 320 -9.25 -83.65 125.18
N ASN A 321 -9.37 -84.45 124.11
CA ASN A 321 -10.17 -85.68 124.15
C ASN A 321 -9.64 -86.66 125.21
N GLN A 322 -8.32 -86.74 125.40
CA GLN A 322 -7.72 -87.53 126.48
C GLN A 322 -8.07 -86.96 127.86
N ILE A 323 -8.03 -85.64 128.04
CA ILE A 323 -8.44 -84.97 129.30
C ILE A 323 -9.92 -85.20 129.57
N GLU A 324 -10.79 -85.13 128.56
CA GLU A 324 -12.24 -85.37 128.66
C GLU A 324 -12.55 -86.83 129.03
N GLN A 325 -11.88 -87.80 128.41
CA GLN A 325 -11.99 -89.20 128.80
C GLN A 325 -11.54 -89.45 130.24
N LYS A 326 -10.53 -88.70 130.71
CA LYS A 326 -10.07 -88.74 132.11
C LYS A 326 -11.11 -88.11 133.05
N ALA A 327 -11.72 -86.99 132.66
CA ALA A 327 -12.82 -86.33 133.36
C ALA A 327 -14.01 -87.28 133.60
N HIS A 328 -14.38 -88.05 132.57
CA HIS A 328 -15.50 -88.99 132.65
C HIS A 328 -15.24 -90.17 133.59
N LYS A 329 -13.97 -90.53 133.83
CA LYS A 329 -13.59 -91.60 134.76
C LYS A 329 -13.50 -91.15 136.23
N GLU A 330 -13.33 -89.86 136.51
CA GLU A 330 -13.17 -89.31 137.87
C GLU A 330 -14.47 -88.76 138.49
N ASN A 331 -15.59 -88.80 137.76
CA ASN A 331 -16.87 -88.22 138.19
C ASN A 331 -17.58 -88.96 139.36
N ASP A 332 -16.98 -90.04 139.90
CA ASP A 332 -17.49 -90.82 141.04
C ASP A 332 -16.86 -90.44 142.40
N LYS A 333 -16.03 -89.38 142.46
CA LYS A 333 -15.49 -88.83 143.73
C LYS A 333 -15.42 -87.31 143.71
N GLY A 334 -16.56 -86.67 143.96
CA GLY A 334 -16.72 -85.27 144.41
C GLY A 334 -15.58 -84.27 144.08
N THR A 335 -15.73 -83.62 142.93
CA THR A 335 -15.12 -82.39 142.38
C THR A 335 -13.90 -81.73 143.07
N ASP A 336 -12.73 -81.85 142.42
CA ASP A 336 -11.48 -81.12 142.69
C ASP A 336 -11.36 -79.84 141.82
N LEU A 337 -11.15 -78.67 142.45
CA LEU A 337 -11.05 -77.36 141.79
C LEU A 337 -9.85 -77.25 140.81
N THR A 338 -8.80 -78.04 141.00
CA THR A 338 -7.61 -78.03 140.12
C THR A 338 -7.93 -78.52 138.71
N PHE A 339 -8.87 -79.47 138.59
CA PHE A 339 -9.25 -80.06 137.32
C PHE A 339 -9.96 -79.06 136.39
N ILE A 340 -10.86 -78.24 136.95
CA ILE A 340 -11.60 -77.21 136.20
C ILE A 340 -10.64 -76.16 135.60
N SER A 341 -9.58 -75.80 136.32
CA SER A 341 -8.60 -74.83 135.85
C SER A 341 -7.81 -75.34 134.63
N ILE A 342 -7.44 -76.63 134.62
CA ILE A 342 -6.76 -77.27 133.48
C ILE A 342 -7.65 -77.32 132.24
N VAL A 343 -8.94 -77.63 132.42
CA VAL A 343 -9.91 -77.66 131.32
C VAL A 343 -10.11 -76.27 130.73
N LEU A 344 -10.30 -75.24 131.57
CA LEU A 344 -10.44 -73.86 131.11
C LEU A 344 -9.18 -73.34 130.38
N PHE A 345 -7.98 -73.67 130.87
CA PHE A 345 -6.72 -73.31 130.21
C PHE A 345 -6.56 -74.00 128.83
N SER A 346 -6.98 -75.27 128.74
CA SER A 346 -6.92 -76.02 127.48
C SER A 346 -7.92 -75.49 126.45
N ILE A 347 -9.12 -75.10 126.88
CA ILE A 347 -10.11 -74.39 126.03
C ILE A 347 -9.55 -73.05 125.56
N ALA A 348 -8.91 -72.28 126.44
CA ALA A 348 -8.30 -71.00 126.07
C ALA A 348 -7.20 -71.18 125.00
N ILE A 349 -6.34 -72.20 125.12
CA ILE A 349 -5.34 -72.54 124.09
C ILE A 349 -6.00 -72.90 122.76
N VAL A 350 -7.08 -73.69 122.77
CA VAL A 350 -7.79 -74.03 121.54
C VAL A 350 -8.46 -72.83 120.90
N LEU A 351 -9.06 -71.93 121.69
CA LEU A 351 -9.61 -70.68 121.17
C LEU A 351 -8.52 -69.80 120.56
N LEU A 352 -7.33 -69.73 121.15
CA LEU A 352 -6.17 -69.05 120.57
C LEU A 352 -5.72 -69.69 119.25
N ILE A 353 -5.70 -71.03 119.17
CA ILE A 353 -5.36 -71.76 117.95
C ILE A 353 -6.41 -71.53 116.85
N ILE A 354 -7.70 -71.59 117.18
CA ILE A 354 -8.80 -71.31 116.23
C ILE A 354 -8.69 -69.87 115.72
N ASN A 355 -8.46 -68.90 116.61
CA ASN A 355 -8.28 -67.51 116.22
C ASN A 355 -7.06 -67.34 115.29
N ALA A 356 -5.94 -68.01 115.59
CA ALA A 356 -4.76 -68.03 114.72
C ALA A 356 -5.06 -68.64 113.34
N ILE A 357 -5.86 -69.71 113.25
CA ILE A 357 -6.29 -70.32 111.99
C ILE A 357 -7.16 -69.36 111.18
N LEU A 358 -8.17 -68.74 111.82
CA LEU A 358 -9.05 -67.78 111.16
C LEU A 358 -8.28 -66.58 110.61
N LEU A 359 -7.33 -66.03 111.40
CA LEU A 359 -6.40 -64.99 110.95
C LEU A 359 -5.55 -65.45 109.78
N CYS A 360 -5.05 -66.69 109.81
CA CYS A 360 -4.23 -67.25 108.75
C CYS A 360 -5.02 -67.47 107.45
N GLN A 361 -6.27 -67.95 107.54
CA GLN A 361 -7.17 -68.11 106.40
C GLN A 361 -7.57 -66.76 105.79
N SER A 362 -7.91 -65.78 106.63
CA SER A 362 -8.21 -64.41 106.19
C SER A 362 -7.02 -63.79 105.44
N ARG A 363 -5.80 -63.91 105.97
CA ARG A 363 -4.59 -63.41 105.29
C ARG A 363 -4.27 -64.17 104.00
N LYS A 364 -4.47 -65.50 103.96
CA LYS A 364 -4.29 -66.31 102.74
C LYS A 364 -5.28 -65.90 101.64
N PHE A 365 -6.53 -65.64 102.00
CA PHE A 365 -7.55 -65.13 101.08
C PHE A 365 -7.17 -63.74 100.54
N MET A 366 -6.71 -62.83 101.41
CA MET A 366 -6.23 -61.51 100.99
C MET A 366 -5.06 -61.61 100.00
N ILE A 367 -4.06 -62.45 100.27
CA ILE A 367 -2.92 -62.67 99.36
C ILE A 367 -3.39 -63.20 98.00
N ARG A 368 -4.33 -64.16 97.98
CA ARG A 368 -4.88 -64.71 96.73
C ARG A 368 -5.61 -63.64 95.92
N ARG A 369 -6.45 -62.84 96.58
CA ARG A 369 -7.13 -61.71 95.95
C ARG A 369 -6.15 -60.67 95.40
N THR A 370 -5.06 -60.39 96.12
CA THR A 370 -3.99 -59.52 95.61
C THR A 370 -3.29 -60.10 94.39
N GLN A 371 -3.08 -61.43 94.32
CA GLN A 371 -2.51 -62.09 93.14
C GLN A 371 -3.44 -62.00 91.92
N GLU A 372 -4.75 -62.20 92.10
CA GLU A 372 -5.74 -62.09 91.03
C GLU A 372 -5.76 -60.67 90.45
N ASN A 373 -5.82 -59.64 91.31
CA ASN A 373 -5.73 -58.24 90.88
C ASN A 373 -4.41 -57.96 90.13
N LEU A 374 -3.29 -58.57 90.53
CA LEU A 374 -1.98 -58.39 89.90
C LEU A 374 -1.93 -58.95 88.47
N ILE A 375 -2.67 -60.04 88.21
CA ILE A 375 -2.76 -60.66 86.89
C ILE A 375 -3.62 -59.80 85.97
N GLU A 376 -4.68 -59.19 86.48
CA GLU A 376 -5.53 -58.26 85.71
C GLU A 376 -4.81 -56.93 85.38
N LEU A 377 -3.90 -56.50 86.25
CA LEU A 377 -3.04 -55.32 86.02
C LEU A 377 -1.87 -55.56 85.04
N LYS A 378 -1.52 -56.83 84.76
CA LYS A 378 -0.50 -57.21 83.76
C LYS A 378 -1.14 -57.37 82.39
#